data_AF-A0A7V9QNV4-F1
#
_entry.id   AF-A0A7V9QNV4-F1
#
_cell.length_a   1.000
_cell.length_b   1.000
_cell.length_c   1.000
_cell.angle_alpha   90.00
_cell.angle_beta   90.00
_cell.angle_gamma   90.00
#
_symmetry.space_group_name_H-M   'P 1'
#
loop_
_entity.id
_entity.type
_entity.pdbx_description
1 polymer ?
#
loop_
_entity_poly.entity_id
_entity_poly.type
_entity_poly.pdbx_seq_one_letter_code
_entity_poly.pdbx_strand_id
1 'polypeptide(L)'
;MMLVGVALWATGKAFGAVQTAKQSLFIATISQVPTVIGMILGAIQAMLLPADKLNSQYSIGLSAARFMDPDTTNAGVLGLIGRIDLIGIWIIILMGIGLSVIGKIDRPKAWAAAAIAWVVPARSL
;
A
#
# COMPACT_ATOMS: atom_id res chain seq x y z
N MET A 1 2.54 -8.18 6.34
CA MET A 1 2.16 -7.29 7.47
C MET A 1 3.22 -7.17 8.53
N MET A 2 3.91 -8.26 8.92
CA MET A 2 5.06 -8.16 9.82
C MET A 2 6.16 -7.23 9.28
N LEU A 3 6.59 -7.39 8.03
CA LEU A 3 7.64 -6.53 7.44
C LEU A 3 7.23 -5.05 7.41
N VAL A 4 5.98 -4.76 7.03
CA VAL A 4 5.42 -3.40 7.05
C VAL A 4 5.34 -2.85 8.47
N GLY A 5 4.93 -3.66 9.45
CA GLY A 5 4.90 -3.27 10.86
C GLY A 5 6.29 -2.99 11.44
N VAL A 6 7.29 -3.79 11.07
CA VAL A 6 8.70 -3.57 11.45
C VAL A 6 9.25 -2.32 10.76
N ALA A 7 8.96 -2.12 9.47
CA ALA A 7 9.36 -0.92 8.75
C ALA A 7 8.70 0.34 9.36
N LEU A 8 7.41 0.28 9.69
CA LEU A 8 6.66 1.37 10.33
C LEU A 8 7.17 1.67 11.75
N TRP A 9 7.59 0.64 12.46
CA TRP A 9 8.27 0.81 13.75
C TRP A 9 9.59 1.55 13.57
N ALA A 10 10.46 1.07 12.67
CA ALA A 10 11.78 1.66 12.43
C ALA A 10 11.67 3.11 11.91
N THR A 11 10.82 3.37 10.91
CA THR A 11 10.62 4.72 10.38
C THR A 11 10.00 5.63 11.42
N GLY A 12 8.97 5.18 12.15
CA GLY A 12 8.40 5.95 13.25
C GLY A 12 9.45 6.32 14.31
N LYS A 13 10.34 5.40 14.69
CA LYS A 13 11.45 5.69 15.61
C LYS A 13 12.41 6.75 15.07
N ALA A 14 12.74 6.70 13.78
CA ALA A 14 13.57 7.72 13.13
C ALA A 14 12.92 9.12 13.18
N PHE A 15 11.60 9.21 13.25
CA PHE A 15 10.84 10.46 13.42
C PHE A 15 10.47 10.80 14.87
N GLY A 16 11.04 10.10 15.86
CA GLY A 16 10.84 10.38 17.29
C GLY A 16 9.57 9.81 17.90
N ALA A 17 8.96 8.81 17.26
CA ALA A 17 7.67 8.29 17.67
C ALA A 17 7.76 7.28 18.85
N VAL A 18 6.81 7.37 19.78
CA VAL A 18 6.86 6.64 21.07
C VAL A 18 6.26 5.24 21.02
N GLN A 19 5.61 4.84 19.91
CA GLN A 19 4.96 3.55 19.79
C GLN A 19 5.95 2.38 19.98
N THR A 20 5.44 1.30 20.55
CA THR A 20 6.13 0.01 20.66
C THR A 20 6.08 -0.75 19.34
N ALA A 21 6.95 -1.74 19.16
CA ALA A 21 6.91 -2.61 17.97
C ALA A 21 5.54 -3.29 17.81
N LYS A 22 4.96 -3.80 18.91
CA LYS A 22 3.62 -4.41 18.93
C LYS A 22 2.53 -3.45 18.42
N GLN A 23 2.60 -2.18 18.82
CA GLN A 23 1.68 -1.15 18.33
C GLN A 23 1.87 -0.87 16.83
N SER A 24 3.11 -0.83 16.34
CA SER A 24 3.36 -0.67 14.90
C SER A 24 2.85 -1.86 14.08
N LEU A 25 3.02 -3.09 14.56
CA LEU A 25 2.44 -4.28 13.91
C LEU A 25 0.91 -4.24 13.91
N PHE A 26 0.31 -3.79 15.01
CA PHE A 26 -1.14 -3.60 15.09
C PHE A 26 -1.62 -2.59 14.04
N ILE A 27 -1.02 -1.39 13.99
CA ILE A 27 -1.33 -0.36 12.98
C ILE A 27 -1.20 -0.94 11.57
N ALA A 28 -0.09 -1.61 11.25
CA ALA A 28 0.14 -2.19 9.94
C ALA A 28 -0.90 -3.25 9.56
N THR A 29 -1.39 -4.02 10.53
CA THR A 29 -2.39 -5.07 10.33
C THR A 29 -3.78 -4.47 10.07
N ILE A 30 -4.24 -3.55 10.92
CA ILE A 30 -5.55 -2.90 10.74
C ILE A 30 -5.58 -2.04 9.48
N SER A 31 -4.43 -1.52 9.05
CA SER A 31 -4.34 -0.72 7.81
C SER A 31 -4.59 -1.54 6.55
N GLN A 32 -4.63 -2.88 6.64
CA GLN A 32 -4.94 -3.75 5.50
C GLN A 32 -6.42 -3.92 5.22
N VAL A 33 -7.31 -3.44 6.08
CA VAL A 33 -8.76 -3.56 5.86
C VAL A 33 -9.19 -3.14 4.44
N PRO A 34 -8.65 -2.06 3.83
CA PRO A 34 -8.98 -1.70 2.45
C PRO A 34 -8.65 -2.74 1.38
N THR A 35 -7.73 -3.68 1.63
CA THR A 35 -7.41 -4.73 0.63
C THR A 35 -8.61 -5.63 0.37
N VAL A 36 -9.47 -5.86 1.37
CA VAL A 36 -10.72 -6.61 1.20
C VAL A 36 -11.63 -5.91 0.19
N ILE A 37 -11.74 -4.58 0.30
CA ILE A 37 -12.50 -3.76 -0.64
C ILE A 37 -11.89 -3.86 -2.03
N GLY A 38 -10.55 -3.75 -2.14
CA GLY A 38 -9.83 -3.92 -3.39
C GLY A 38 -10.09 -5.28 -4.07
N MET A 39 -10.10 -6.38 -3.30
CA MET A 39 -10.40 -7.73 -3.81
C MET A 39 -11.84 -7.83 -4.34
N ILE A 40 -12.82 -7.27 -3.62
CA ILE A 40 -14.22 -7.27 -4.06
C ILE A 40 -14.37 -6.46 -5.36
N LEU A 41 -13.78 -5.26 -5.41
CA LEU A 41 -13.83 -4.42 -6.62
C LEU A 41 -13.10 -5.07 -7.79
N GLY A 42 -11.98 -5.74 -7.56
CA GLY A 42 -11.27 -6.51 -8.59
C GLY A 42 -12.09 -7.69 -9.12
N ALA A 43 -12.78 -8.43 -8.25
CA ALA A 43 -13.66 -9.52 -8.66
C ALA A 43 -14.84 -9.01 -9.50
N ILE A 44 -15.47 -7.90 -9.09
CA ILE A 44 -16.54 -7.25 -9.87
C ILE A 44 -16.01 -6.82 -11.25
N GLN A 45 -14.82 -6.20 -11.31
CA GLN A 45 -14.21 -5.83 -12.59
C GLN A 45 -13.95 -7.05 -13.49
N ALA A 46 -13.44 -8.15 -12.94
CA ALA A 46 -13.21 -9.39 -13.68
C ALA A 46 -14.50 -9.99 -14.28
N MET A 47 -15.64 -9.83 -13.61
CA MET A 47 -16.94 -10.31 -14.09
C MET A 47 -17.52 -9.44 -15.22
N LEU A 48 -17.17 -8.14 -15.23
CA LEU A 48 -17.74 -7.17 -16.16
C LEU A 48 -16.85 -6.90 -17.38
N LEU A 49 -15.55 -7.18 -17.27
CA LEU A 49 -14.60 -6.94 -18.35
C LEU A 49 -14.65 -8.06 -19.41
N PRO A 50 -14.60 -7.69 -20.70
CA PRO A 50 -14.35 -8.65 -21.77
C PRO A 50 -13.02 -9.41 -21.55
N ALA A 51 -12.97 -10.69 -21.94
CA ALA A 51 -11.80 -11.54 -21.73
C ALA A 51 -10.53 -11.01 -22.43
N ASP A 52 -10.67 -10.32 -23.56
CA ASP A 52 -9.57 -9.66 -24.29
C ASP A 52 -8.95 -8.47 -23.53
N LYS A 53 -9.64 -7.95 -22.49
CA LYS A 53 -9.14 -6.88 -21.61
C LYS A 53 -8.44 -7.39 -20.36
N LEU A 54 -8.47 -8.70 -20.10
CA LEU A 54 -7.81 -9.35 -18.96
C LEU A 54 -6.41 -9.87 -19.33
N ASN A 55 -5.60 -9.00 -19.95
CA ASN A 55 -4.26 -9.32 -20.42
C ASN A 55 -3.14 -8.98 -19.42
N SER A 56 -3.48 -8.45 -18.24
CA SER A 56 -2.52 -8.07 -17.21
C SER A 56 -3.09 -8.23 -15.80
N GLN A 57 -2.21 -8.49 -14.83
CA GLN A 57 -2.58 -8.46 -13.40
C GLN A 57 -3.10 -7.08 -12.95
N TYR A 58 -2.75 -6.00 -13.66
CA TYR A 58 -3.21 -4.65 -13.38
C TYR A 58 -4.58 -4.34 -14.00
N SER A 59 -5.10 -5.17 -14.90
CA SER A 59 -6.38 -4.96 -15.61
C SER A 59 -7.58 -4.86 -14.67
N ILE A 60 -7.53 -5.58 -13.55
CA ILE A 60 -8.57 -5.62 -12.51
C ILE A 60 -8.22 -4.78 -11.27
N GLY A 61 -7.07 -4.10 -11.29
CA GLY A 61 -6.62 -3.24 -10.21
C GLY A 61 -7.15 -1.80 -10.33
N LEU A 62 -6.92 -1.01 -9.28
CA LEU A 62 -7.17 0.44 -9.27
C LEU A 62 -5.86 1.24 -9.40
N SER A 63 -4.81 0.56 -9.88
CA SER A 63 -3.50 1.17 -10.11
C SER A 63 -3.45 1.98 -11.40
N ALA A 64 -2.56 2.97 -11.45
CA ALA A 64 -2.29 3.72 -12.67
C ALA A 64 -1.81 2.83 -13.84
N ALA A 65 -1.22 1.66 -13.55
CA ALA A 65 -0.74 0.73 -14.57
C ALA A 65 -1.87 0.10 -15.41
N ARG A 66 -3.13 0.19 -14.98
CA ARG A 66 -4.29 -0.27 -15.77
C ARG A 66 -4.45 0.46 -17.11
N PHE A 67 -3.85 1.64 -17.24
CA PHE A 67 -3.92 2.47 -18.44
C PHE A 67 -2.71 2.27 -19.37
N MET A 68 -1.80 1.36 -19.03
CA MET A 68 -0.62 1.04 -19.82
C MET A 68 -0.82 -0.25 -20.57
N ASP A 69 -0.21 -0.35 -21.75
CA ASP A 69 -0.20 -1.56 -22.54
C ASP A 69 0.93 -2.48 -22.06
N PRO A 70 0.61 -3.69 -21.52
CA PRO A 70 1.60 -4.62 -21.01
C PRO A 70 2.54 -5.18 -22.09
N ASP A 71 2.15 -5.15 -23.37
CA ASP A 71 2.95 -5.70 -24.46
C ASP A 71 4.02 -4.72 -24.96
N THR A 72 3.78 -3.42 -24.79
CA THR A 72 4.70 -2.34 -25.21
C THR A 72 5.44 -1.69 -24.04
N THR A 73 4.95 -1.85 -22.81
CA THR A 73 5.56 -1.25 -21.61
C THR A 73 6.54 -2.21 -20.93
N ASN A 74 7.75 -1.73 -20.60
CA ASN A 74 8.73 -2.51 -19.85
C ASN A 74 8.15 -3.00 -18.50
N ALA A 75 8.32 -4.28 -18.20
CA ALA A 75 7.79 -4.91 -16.99
C ALA A 75 8.20 -4.23 -15.67
N GLY A 76 9.42 -3.68 -15.58
CA GLY A 76 9.89 -2.94 -14.42
C GLY A 76 9.18 -1.60 -14.25
N VAL A 77 8.90 -0.90 -15.35
CA VAL A 77 8.12 0.34 -15.36
C VAL A 77 6.66 0.07 -14.99
N LEU A 78 6.08 -0.99 -15.58
CA LEU A 78 4.73 -1.46 -15.25
C LEU A 78 4.60 -1.80 -13.76
N GLY A 79 5.62 -2.48 -13.20
CA GLY A 79 5.71 -2.80 -11.78
C GLY A 79 5.79 -1.59 -10.86
N LEU A 80 6.56 -0.56 -11.25
CA LEU A 80 6.66 0.70 -10.49
C LEU A 80 5.37 1.49 -10.52
N ILE A 81 4.73 1.62 -11.69
CA ILE A 81 3.48 2.36 -11.84
C ILE A 81 2.32 1.60 -11.20
N GLY A 82 2.35 0.27 -11.25
CA GLY A 82 1.38 -0.61 -10.59
C GLY A 82 1.35 -0.46 -9.07
N ARG A 83 2.41 0.08 -8.46
CA ARG A 83 2.44 0.44 -7.04
C ARG A 83 1.59 1.67 -6.72
N ILE A 84 1.40 2.56 -7.69
CA ILE A 84 0.54 3.74 -7.52
C ILE A 84 -0.91 3.26 -7.66
N ASP A 85 -1.45 2.78 -6.55
CA ASP A 85 -2.78 2.21 -6.45
C ASP A 85 -3.57 2.90 -5.33
N LEU A 86 -4.88 3.06 -5.57
CA LEU A 86 -5.79 3.68 -4.62
C LEU A 86 -5.83 2.95 -3.28
N ILE A 87 -5.77 1.61 -3.29
CA ILE A 87 -5.73 0.81 -2.07
C ILE A 87 -4.42 1.05 -1.32
N GLY A 88 -3.29 1.10 -2.03
CA GLY A 88 -1.98 1.44 -1.46
C GLY A 88 -1.98 2.80 -0.76
N ILE A 89 -2.54 3.82 -1.43
CA ILE A 89 -2.69 5.17 -0.86
C ILE A 89 -3.55 5.13 0.41
N TRP A 90 -4.65 4.38 0.39
CA TRP A 90 -5.53 4.22 1.56
C TRP A 90 -4.79 3.56 2.73
N ILE A 91 -3.99 2.52 2.48
CA ILE A 91 -3.16 1.88 3.51
C ILE A 91 -2.18 2.90 4.12
N ILE A 92 -1.51 3.72 3.31
CA ILE A 92 -0.62 4.79 3.79
C ILE A 92 -1.39 5.77 4.68
N ILE A 93 -2.62 6.14 4.28
CA ILE A 93 -3.49 7.03 5.06
C ILE A 93 -3.81 6.42 6.44
N LEU A 94 -4.19 5.16 6.50
CA LEU A 94 -4.51 4.51 7.78
C LEU A 94 -3.27 4.36 8.68
N MET A 95 -2.12 4.03 8.09
CA MET A 95 -0.86 3.94 8.84
C MET A 95 -0.44 5.29 9.41
N GLY A 96 -0.51 6.36 8.62
CA GLY A 96 -0.15 7.70 9.09
C GLY A 96 -1.08 8.22 10.18
N ILE A 97 -2.39 7.97 10.08
CA ILE A 97 -3.33 8.28 11.17
C ILE A 97 -2.95 7.50 12.43
N GLY A 98 -2.82 6.17 12.32
CA GLY A 98 -2.47 5.31 13.45
C GLY A 98 -1.16 5.72 14.12
N LEU A 99 -0.15 6.06 13.32
CA LEU A 99 1.15 6.50 13.83
C LEU A 99 1.10 7.91 14.45
N SER A 100 0.32 8.85 13.91
CA SER A 100 0.16 10.18 14.50
C SER A 100 -0.47 10.11 15.90
N VAL A 101 -1.45 9.22 16.09
CA VAL A 101 -2.18 9.07 17.34
C VAL A 101 -1.38 8.25 18.36
N ILE A 102 -0.92 7.05 17.97
CA ILE A 102 -0.26 6.11 18.88
C ILE A 102 1.21 6.46 19.07
N GLY A 103 1.88 6.87 17.98
CA GLY A 103 3.27 7.30 17.99
C GLY A 103 3.49 8.72 18.52
N LYS A 104 2.42 9.49 18.71
CA LYS A 104 2.43 10.86 19.27
C LYS A 104 3.40 11.81 18.55
N ILE A 105 3.45 11.72 17.22
CA ILE A 105 4.21 12.63 16.36
C ILE A 105 3.27 13.50 15.53
N ASP A 106 3.78 14.64 15.07
CA ASP A 106 3.06 15.51 14.16
C ASP A 106 2.69 14.81 12.85
N ARG A 107 1.53 15.19 12.30
CA ARG A 107 0.96 14.56 11.11
C ARG A 107 1.93 14.50 9.92
N PRO A 108 2.68 15.58 9.57
CA PRO A 108 3.63 15.51 8.46
C PRO A 108 4.68 14.39 8.61
N LYS A 109 5.25 14.23 9.81
CA LYS A 109 6.19 13.14 10.09
C LYS A 109 5.53 11.76 10.04
N ALA A 110 4.30 11.65 10.56
CA ALA A 110 3.55 10.40 10.50
C ALA A 110 3.27 9.96 9.05
N TRP A 111 2.89 10.90 8.18
CA TRP A 111 2.69 10.64 6.76
C TRP A 111 3.97 10.20 6.06
N ALA A 112 5.08 10.89 6.31
CA ALA A 112 6.38 10.52 5.74
C ALA A 112 6.82 9.13 6.21
N ALA A 113 6.72 8.84 7.51
CA ALA A 113 7.08 7.55 8.09
C ALA A 113 6.23 6.40 7.52
N ALA A 114 4.93 6.62 7.34
CA ALA A 114 4.01 5.65 6.74
C ALA A 114 4.32 5.38 5.27
N ALA A 115 4.59 6.43 4.49
CA ALA A 115 4.97 6.28 3.09
C ALA A 115 6.28 5.50 2.92
N ILE A 116 7.31 5.80 3.72
CA ILE A 116 8.59 5.07 3.69
C ILE A 116 8.38 3.60 4.10
N ALA A 117 7.61 3.36 5.17
CA ALA A 117 7.32 2.01 5.65
C ALA A 117 6.53 1.16 4.64
N TRP A 118 5.74 1.80 3.78
CA TRP A 118 5.01 1.12 2.71
C TRP A 118 5.94 0.70 1.56
N VAL A 119 6.91 1.55 1.20
CA VAL A 119 7.81 1.30 0.06
C VAL A 119 8.85 0.21 0.33
N VAL A 120 9.39 0.13 1.56
CA VAL A 120 10.53 -0.75 1.90
C VAL A 120 10.22 -2.27 1.76
N PRO A 121 9.12 -2.81 2.28
CA PRO A 121 8.79 -4.24 2.19
C PRO A 121 8.31 -4.70 0.81
N ALA A 122 7.96 -3.76 -0.08
CA ALA A 122 7.33 -4.06 -1.36
C ALA A 122 8.24 -4.82 -2.36
N ARG A 123 9.50 -5.11 -2.00
CA ARG A 123 10.47 -5.85 -2.84
C ARG A 123 10.49 -7.37 -2.59
N SER A 124 9.79 -7.87 -1.57
CA SER A 124 9.85 -9.28 -1.14
C SER A 124 8.53 -10.06 -1.28
N LEU A 125 7.63 -9.59 -2.14
CA LEU A 125 6.39 -10.29 -2.53
C LEU A 125 6.34 -10.38 -4.05
#